data_AF-A0A519VJR6-F1
#
_entry.id   AF-A0A519VJR6-F1
#
_cell.length_a   1.000
_cell.length_b   1.000
_cell.length_c   1.000
_cell.angle_alpha   90.00
_cell.angle_beta   90.00
_cell.angle_gamma   90.00
#
_symmetry.space_group_name_H-M   'P 1'
#
loop_
_entity.id
_entity.type
_entity.pdbx_description
1 polymer ?
#
loop_
_entity_poly.entity_id
_entity_poly.type
_entity_poly.pdbx_seq_one_letter_code
_entity_poly.pdbx_strand_id
1 'polypeptide(L)'
;GVANKIKVRGHCLVWHTQTPFWLFKDSVGQQVSKEVLLGRMKSHIETVVSRYRGKIYAWDVVNEVIADDTSFYRKSPFLKIAGEEFIEQAFRYAHQADPKAILFYNDYNTENAGKRDKIYKMLKNLLAKGVPIHGVGLQAHWSINSPSRKKLSITFRHRITA
;
A
#
# COMPACT_ATOMS: atom_id res chain seq x y z
N GLY A 1 -9.83 20.71 1.30
CA GLY A 1 -8.43 20.74 0.86
C GLY A 1 -8.16 21.93 -0.02
N VAL A 2 -8.46 21.82 -1.32
CA VAL A 2 -8.12 22.80 -2.37
C VAL A 2 -8.53 24.24 -2.05
N ALA A 3 -9.81 24.49 -1.72
CA ALA A 3 -10.30 25.85 -1.44
C ALA A 3 -9.57 26.53 -0.27
N ASN A 4 -9.09 25.75 0.70
CA ASN A 4 -8.36 26.23 1.88
C ASN A 4 -6.83 26.05 1.76
N LYS A 5 -6.30 25.74 0.56
CA LYS A 5 -4.86 25.51 0.31
C LYS A 5 -4.23 24.41 1.20
N ILE A 6 -5.04 23.46 1.66
CA ILE A 6 -4.58 22.30 2.45
C ILE A 6 -4.31 21.13 1.49
N LYS A 7 -3.07 20.63 1.49
CA LYS A 7 -2.67 19.42 0.76
C LYS A 7 -3.41 18.21 1.31
N VAL A 8 -3.85 17.32 0.42
CA VAL A 8 -4.61 16.11 0.78
C VAL A 8 -3.83 14.87 0.37
N ARG A 9 -3.70 13.92 1.29
CA ARG A 9 -3.23 12.55 1.02
C ARG A 9 -4.43 11.67 0.76
N GLY A 10 -4.39 10.86 -0.29
CA GLY A 10 -5.39 9.84 -0.53
C GLY A 10 -5.06 8.58 0.28
N HIS A 11 -5.92 8.21 1.21
CA HIS A 11 -5.77 7.04 2.06
C HIS A 11 -7.05 6.21 2.03
N CYS A 12 -7.05 4.99 1.49
CA CYS A 12 -6.02 4.33 0.68
C CYS A 12 -6.70 3.61 -0.49
N LEU A 13 -5.93 3.14 -1.48
CA LEU A 13 -6.49 2.50 -2.69
C LEU A 13 -6.70 0.98 -2.52
N VAL A 14 -5.76 0.29 -1.87
CA VAL A 14 -5.82 -1.16 -1.65
C VAL A 14 -5.50 -1.47 -0.20
N TRP A 15 -6.48 -2.07 0.49
CA TRP A 15 -6.33 -2.48 1.88
C TRP A 15 -7.13 -3.75 2.17
N HIS A 16 -6.56 -4.65 2.96
CA HIS A 16 -7.21 -5.93 3.27
C HIS A 16 -8.48 -5.78 4.11
N THR A 17 -8.61 -4.67 4.84
CA THR A 17 -9.82 -4.30 5.59
C THR A 17 -10.64 -3.26 4.82
N GLN A 18 -11.93 -3.22 5.10
CA GLN A 18 -12.91 -2.32 4.47
C GLN A 18 -13.03 -2.43 2.93
N THR A 19 -12.42 -3.44 2.31
CA THR A 19 -12.65 -3.76 0.91
C THR A 19 -14.00 -4.47 0.74
N PRO A 20 -14.86 -4.01 -0.18
CA PRO A 20 -16.17 -4.61 -0.36
C PRO A 20 -16.07 -6.04 -0.91
N PHE A 21 -16.86 -6.95 -0.34
CA PHE A 21 -16.81 -8.38 -0.62
C PHE A 21 -16.99 -8.75 -2.10
N TRP A 22 -17.80 -7.98 -2.84
CA TRP A 22 -18.04 -8.20 -4.27
C TRP A 22 -16.75 -8.19 -5.08
N LEU A 23 -15.67 -7.52 -4.63
CA LEU A 23 -14.40 -7.47 -5.33
C LEU A 23 -13.82 -8.88 -5.55
N PHE A 24 -13.99 -9.76 -4.56
CA PHE A 24 -13.40 -11.09 -4.51
C PHE A 24 -14.33 -12.20 -4.98
N LYS A 25 -15.59 -11.87 -5.28
CA LYS A 25 -16.65 -12.85 -5.51
C LYS A 25 -17.41 -12.62 -6.81
N ASP A 26 -17.90 -13.70 -7.40
CA ASP A 26 -18.81 -13.64 -8.54
C ASP A 26 -20.28 -13.51 -8.09
N SER A 27 -21.21 -13.52 -9.05
CA SER A 27 -22.64 -13.36 -8.80
C SER A 27 -23.27 -14.50 -7.98
N VAL A 28 -22.60 -15.65 -7.86
CA VAL A 28 -23.05 -16.80 -7.08
C VAL A 28 -22.23 -17.02 -5.81
N GLY A 29 -21.38 -16.04 -5.44
CA GLY A 29 -20.62 -16.04 -4.19
C GLY A 29 -19.34 -16.88 -4.21
N GLN A 30 -18.89 -17.35 -5.37
CA GLN A 30 -17.62 -18.08 -5.52
C GLN A 30 -16.44 -17.13 -5.71
N GLN A 31 -15.25 -17.61 -5.37
CA GLN A 31 -14.02 -16.83 -5.53
C GLN A 31 -13.77 -16.53 -7.01
N VAL A 32 -13.48 -15.27 -7.35
CA VAL A 32 -13.13 -14.90 -8.73
C VAL A 32 -11.72 -15.33 -9.11
N SER A 33 -11.46 -15.35 -10.42
CA SER A 33 -10.11 -15.55 -10.96
C SER A 33 -9.20 -14.35 -10.65
N LYS A 34 -7.90 -14.56 -10.80
CA LYS A 34 -6.88 -13.50 -10.68
C LYS A 34 -7.15 -12.35 -11.64
N GLU A 35 -7.49 -12.66 -12.88
CA GLU A 35 -7.71 -11.70 -13.96
C GLU A 35 -8.89 -10.79 -13.64
N VAL A 36 -9.98 -11.37 -13.11
CA VAL A 36 -11.16 -10.62 -12.68
C VAL A 36 -10.82 -9.70 -11.51
N LEU A 37 -10.10 -10.19 -10.50
CA LEU A 37 -9.68 -9.36 -9.36
C LEU A 37 -8.79 -8.20 -9.81
N LEU A 38 -7.75 -8.47 -10.61
CA LEU A 38 -6.83 -7.44 -11.09
C LEU A 38 -7.54 -6.43 -12.00
N GLY A 39 -8.49 -6.87 -12.83
CA GLY A 39 -9.31 -5.98 -13.66
C GLY A 39 -10.21 -5.06 -12.83
N ARG A 40 -10.87 -5.60 -11.79
CA ARG A 40 -11.69 -4.81 -10.86
C ARG A 40 -10.84 -3.81 -10.06
N MET A 41 -9.68 -4.25 -9.58
CA MET A 41 -8.72 -3.39 -8.87
C MET A 41 -8.21 -2.26 -9.78
N LYS A 42 -7.86 -2.57 -11.03
CA LYS A 42 -7.48 -1.58 -12.04
C LYS A 42 -8.58 -0.53 -12.23
N SER A 43 -9.80 -0.97 -12.50
CA SER A 43 -10.96 -0.09 -12.70
C SER A 43 -11.19 0.84 -11.49
N HIS A 44 -11.12 0.30 -10.26
CA HIS A 44 -11.21 1.10 -9.04
C HIS A 44 -10.11 2.17 -8.96
N ILE A 45 -8.85 1.77 -9.10
CA ILE A 45 -7.69 2.66 -8.99
C ILE A 45 -7.75 3.75 -10.06
N GLU A 46 -7.96 3.38 -11.33
CA GLU A 46 -8.03 4.33 -12.44
C GLU A 46 -9.17 5.32 -12.24
N THR A 47 -10.36 4.85 -11.83
CA THR A 47 -11.52 5.72 -11.58
C THR A 47 -11.23 6.73 -10.48
N VAL A 48 -10.73 6.28 -9.33
CA VAL A 48 -10.49 7.14 -8.16
C VAL A 48 -9.33 8.10 -8.40
N VAL A 49 -8.18 7.59 -8.86
CA VAL A 49 -6.98 8.39 -9.08
C VAL A 49 -7.22 9.42 -10.19
N SER A 50 -7.87 9.04 -11.30
CA SER A 50 -8.16 9.98 -12.39
C SER A 50 -9.13 11.07 -11.96
N ARG A 51 -10.18 10.73 -11.18
CA ARG A 51 -11.14 11.71 -10.66
C ARG A 51 -10.47 12.80 -9.82
N TYR A 52 -9.43 12.46 -9.08
CA TYR A 52 -8.73 13.37 -8.17
C TYR A 52 -7.33 13.79 -8.66
N ARG A 53 -7.00 13.52 -9.92
CA ARG A 53 -5.73 13.88 -10.56
C ARG A 53 -5.39 15.35 -10.30
N GLY A 54 -4.16 15.61 -9.85
CA GLY A 54 -3.66 16.95 -9.53
C GLY A 54 -4.24 17.62 -8.28
N LYS A 55 -5.21 16.98 -7.58
CA LYS A 55 -5.79 17.49 -6.32
C LYS A 55 -5.23 16.76 -5.09
N ILE A 56 -4.77 15.53 -5.28
CA ILE A 56 -4.13 14.69 -4.24
C ILE A 56 -2.63 14.74 -4.46
N TYR A 57 -1.87 15.12 -3.43
CA TYR A 57 -0.41 15.26 -3.59
C TYR A 57 0.32 13.91 -3.44
N ALA A 58 -0.27 12.97 -2.70
CA ALA A 58 0.28 11.64 -2.48
C ALA A 58 -0.84 10.63 -2.21
N TRP A 59 -0.63 9.39 -2.66
CA TRP A 59 -1.52 8.26 -2.41
C TRP A 59 -0.83 7.21 -1.56
N ASP A 60 -1.49 6.74 -0.52
CA ASP A 60 -1.21 5.43 0.07
C ASP A 60 -1.86 4.38 -0.85
N VAL A 61 -1.06 3.81 -1.75
CA VAL A 61 -1.57 2.91 -2.81
C VAL A 61 -1.91 1.56 -2.20
N VAL A 62 -0.99 1.00 -1.44
CA VAL A 62 -1.14 -0.30 -0.78
C VAL A 62 -0.89 -0.12 0.71
N ASN A 63 -1.82 -0.57 1.54
CA ASN A 63 -1.77 -0.44 2.99
C ASN A 63 -1.66 -1.82 3.68
N GLU A 64 -0.70 -1.95 4.60
CA GLU A 64 -0.60 -3.04 5.60
C GLU A 64 -0.56 -4.48 5.05
N VAL A 65 0.24 -4.73 4.02
CA VAL A 65 0.36 -6.07 3.40
C VAL A 65 1.39 -6.97 4.09
N ILE A 66 2.27 -6.43 4.94
CA ILE A 66 3.23 -7.22 5.70
C ILE A 66 2.59 -7.71 7.01
N ALA A 67 2.80 -9.01 7.31
CA ALA A 67 2.28 -9.62 8.53
C ALA A 67 3.12 -9.26 9.77
N ASP A 68 2.45 -9.19 10.92
CA ASP A 68 3.09 -8.96 12.23
C ASP A 68 3.73 -10.22 12.83
N ASP A 69 3.41 -11.41 12.30
CA ASP A 69 3.89 -12.71 12.77
C ASP A 69 5.13 -13.21 11.99
N THR A 70 5.40 -14.52 11.96
CA THR A 70 6.53 -15.09 11.22
C THR A 70 6.29 -15.16 9.70
N SER A 71 5.05 -15.03 9.24
CA SER A 71 4.70 -15.00 7.81
C SER A 71 5.27 -13.74 7.15
N PHE A 72 5.57 -13.80 5.86
CA PHE A 72 6.02 -12.60 5.15
C PHE A 72 4.85 -11.63 4.91
N TYR A 73 3.82 -12.09 4.20
CA TYR A 73 2.64 -11.31 3.86
C TYR A 73 1.46 -11.64 4.77
N ARG A 74 0.61 -10.64 4.98
CA ARG A 74 -0.70 -10.80 5.61
C ARG A 74 -1.59 -11.67 4.72
N LYS A 75 -2.18 -12.71 5.32
CA LYS A 75 -3.22 -13.52 4.66
C LYS A 75 -4.43 -12.63 4.35
N SER A 76 -4.71 -12.45 3.07
CA SER A 76 -5.83 -11.64 2.58
C SER A 76 -6.43 -12.28 1.33
N PRO A 77 -7.70 -11.96 0.98
CA PRO A 77 -8.27 -12.41 -0.28
C PRO A 77 -7.46 -11.97 -1.50
N PHE A 78 -6.87 -10.76 -1.45
CA PHE A 78 -5.95 -10.27 -2.48
C PHE A 78 -4.76 -11.23 -2.68
N LEU A 79 -4.04 -11.53 -1.60
CA LEU A 79 -2.88 -12.44 -1.65
C LEU A 79 -3.30 -13.85 -2.08
N LYS A 80 -4.44 -14.35 -1.59
CA LYS A 80 -4.95 -15.68 -1.92
C LYS A 80 -5.26 -15.83 -3.42
N ILE A 81 -5.84 -14.79 -4.03
CA ILE A 81 -6.31 -14.85 -5.42
C ILE A 81 -5.21 -14.47 -6.41
N ALA A 82 -4.42 -13.43 -6.10
CA ALA A 82 -3.48 -12.83 -7.05
C ALA A 82 -2.01 -12.93 -6.63
N GLY A 83 -1.69 -13.57 -5.50
CA GLY A 83 -0.32 -13.64 -5.00
C GLY A 83 0.24 -12.25 -4.71
N GLU A 84 1.55 -12.04 -4.85
CA GLU A 84 2.20 -10.75 -4.64
C GLU A 84 1.94 -9.75 -5.79
N GLU A 85 1.47 -10.26 -6.93
CA GLU A 85 1.29 -9.50 -8.16
C GLU A 85 0.31 -8.33 -7.99
N PHE A 86 -0.71 -8.44 -7.11
CA PHE A 86 -1.64 -7.33 -6.89
C PHE A 86 -0.93 -6.08 -6.34
N ILE A 87 0.13 -6.25 -5.54
CA ILE A 87 0.88 -5.14 -4.95
C ILE A 87 1.56 -4.36 -6.09
N GLU A 88 2.30 -5.07 -6.93
CA GLU A 88 2.97 -4.52 -8.11
C GLU A 88 1.98 -3.81 -9.04
N GLN A 89 0.88 -4.50 -9.39
CA GLN A 89 -0.10 -3.97 -10.32
C GLN A 89 -0.82 -2.74 -9.76
N ALA A 90 -1.12 -2.69 -8.46
CA ALA A 90 -1.74 -1.52 -7.84
C ALA A 90 -0.91 -0.24 -8.03
N PHE A 91 0.42 -0.31 -7.84
CA PHE A 91 1.31 0.83 -8.08
C PHE A 91 1.40 1.20 -9.56
N ARG A 92 1.49 0.22 -10.46
CA ARG A 92 1.51 0.47 -11.90
C ARG A 92 0.23 1.15 -12.37
N TYR A 93 -0.93 0.68 -11.94
CA TYR A 93 -2.23 1.29 -12.27
C TYR A 93 -2.36 2.71 -11.71
N ALA A 94 -1.93 2.95 -10.46
CA ALA A 94 -1.96 4.28 -9.87
C ALA A 94 -1.07 5.26 -10.64
N HIS A 95 0.14 4.84 -11.03
CA HIS A 95 1.05 5.66 -11.82
C HIS A 95 0.54 5.91 -13.24
N GLN A 96 -0.06 4.91 -13.90
CA GLN A 96 -0.71 5.10 -15.20
C GLN A 96 -1.86 6.12 -15.12
N ALA A 97 -2.63 6.07 -14.03
CA ALA A 97 -3.76 6.96 -13.80
C ALA A 97 -3.36 8.39 -13.39
N ASP A 98 -2.21 8.60 -12.75
CA ASP A 98 -1.62 9.93 -12.54
C ASP A 98 -0.08 9.81 -12.42
N PRO A 99 0.67 10.01 -13.52
CA PRO A 99 2.14 9.87 -13.49
C PRO A 99 2.84 10.89 -12.58
N LYS A 100 2.16 11.97 -12.19
CA LYS A 100 2.71 13.01 -11.31
C LYS A 100 2.43 12.75 -9.83
N ALA A 101 1.58 11.78 -9.50
CA ALA A 101 1.26 11.47 -8.11
C ALA A 101 2.44 10.79 -7.41
N ILE A 102 2.68 11.18 -6.15
CA ILE A 102 3.66 10.52 -5.28
C ILE A 102 2.98 9.28 -4.66
N LEU A 103 3.60 8.11 -4.79
CA LEU A 103 2.98 6.82 -4.50
C LEU A 103 3.68 6.17 -3.31
N PHE A 104 2.92 5.89 -2.27
CA PHE A 104 3.41 5.35 -1.01
C PHE A 104 2.93 3.93 -0.77
N TYR A 105 3.81 3.11 -0.22
CA TYR A 105 3.42 1.98 0.62
C TYR A 105 3.24 2.48 2.06
N ASN A 106 2.16 2.14 2.75
CA ASN A 106 1.89 2.61 4.12
C ASN A 106 1.65 1.44 5.08
N ASP A 107 2.21 1.50 6.30
CA ASP A 107 2.05 0.44 7.30
C ASP A 107 2.28 0.94 8.73
N TYR A 108 1.79 0.19 9.71
CA TYR A 108 2.04 0.36 11.14
C TYR A 108 3.13 -0.58 11.65
N ASN A 109 3.58 -0.39 12.90
CA ASN A 109 4.64 -1.16 13.54
C ASN A 109 5.97 -1.17 12.76
N THR A 110 6.22 -0.16 11.94
CA THR A 110 7.43 -0.02 11.11
C THR A 110 8.72 0.14 11.94
N GLU A 111 8.59 0.46 13.23
CA GLU A 111 9.68 0.47 14.19
C GLU A 111 10.08 -0.95 14.66
N ASN A 112 9.23 -1.96 14.47
CA ASN A 112 9.58 -3.36 14.70
C ASN A 112 10.62 -3.80 13.65
N ALA A 113 11.77 -4.32 14.09
CA ALA A 113 12.86 -4.67 13.19
C ALA A 113 12.48 -5.76 12.19
N GLY A 114 11.82 -6.84 12.64
CA GLY A 114 11.41 -7.92 11.74
C GLY A 114 10.41 -7.47 10.70
N LYS A 115 9.43 -6.63 11.07
CA LYS A 115 8.47 -6.06 10.12
C LYS A 115 9.14 -5.10 9.15
N ARG A 116 10.02 -4.23 9.64
CA ARG A 116 10.79 -3.29 8.82
C ARG A 116 11.64 -4.00 7.77
N ASP A 117 12.31 -5.08 8.14
CA ASP A 117 13.15 -5.85 7.22
C ASP A 117 12.33 -6.51 6.11
N LYS A 118 11.13 -7.01 6.42
CA LYS A 118 10.19 -7.54 5.42
C LYS A 118 9.72 -6.45 4.46
N ILE A 119 9.34 -5.28 4.99
CA ILE A 119 8.95 -4.11 4.18
C ILE A 119 10.10 -3.73 3.24
N TYR A 120 11.32 -3.61 3.76
CA TYR A 120 12.50 -3.29 2.96
C TYR A 120 12.73 -4.31 1.85
N LYS A 121 12.68 -5.61 2.15
CA LYS A 121 12.85 -6.68 1.14
C LYS A 121 11.79 -6.60 0.04
N MET A 122 10.52 -6.41 0.40
CA MET A 122 9.42 -6.26 -0.55
C MET A 122 9.65 -5.06 -1.46
N LEU A 123 9.93 -3.88 -0.88
CA LEU A 123 10.12 -2.65 -1.63
C LEU A 123 11.34 -2.72 -2.55
N LYS A 124 12.45 -3.27 -2.07
CA LYS A 124 13.66 -3.48 -2.89
C LYS A 124 13.36 -4.34 -4.11
N ASN A 125 12.60 -5.43 -3.94
CA ASN A 125 12.23 -6.30 -5.05
C ASN A 125 11.29 -5.61 -6.06
N LEU A 126 10.34 -4.80 -5.58
CA LEU A 126 9.43 -4.04 -6.45
C LEU A 126 10.18 -2.94 -7.22
N LEU A 127 11.06 -2.19 -6.55
CA LEU A 127 11.91 -1.18 -7.18
C LEU A 127 12.84 -1.80 -8.24
N ALA A 128 13.43 -2.97 -7.96
CA ALA A 128 14.25 -3.69 -8.93
C ALA A 128 13.47 -4.11 -10.21
N LYS A 129 12.14 -4.26 -10.12
CA LYS A 129 11.25 -4.50 -11.27
C LYS A 129 10.75 -3.20 -11.93
N GLY A 130 11.23 -2.04 -11.51
CA GLY A 130 10.79 -0.74 -12.02
C GLY A 130 9.34 -0.40 -11.64
N VAL A 131 8.86 -0.86 -10.48
CA VAL A 131 7.55 -0.46 -9.96
C VAL A 131 7.63 0.97 -9.39
N PRO A 132 6.71 1.87 -9.75
CA PRO A 132 6.77 3.29 -9.37
C PRO A 132 6.36 3.49 -7.91
N ILE A 133 7.32 3.33 -7.00
CA ILE A 133 7.14 3.56 -5.57
C ILE A 133 8.04 4.71 -5.15
N HIS A 134 7.46 5.74 -4.56
CA HIS A 134 8.14 7.01 -4.28
C HIS A 134 8.40 7.23 -2.78
N GLY A 135 7.75 6.46 -1.90
CA GLY A 135 7.95 6.60 -0.47
C GLY A 135 7.33 5.50 0.38
N VAL A 136 7.66 5.55 1.67
CA VAL A 136 7.11 4.67 2.70
C VAL A 136 6.46 5.51 3.79
N GLY A 137 5.18 5.25 4.05
CA GLY A 137 4.41 5.86 5.13
C GLY A 137 4.55 5.05 6.41
N LEU A 138 4.98 5.70 7.49
CA LEU A 138 5.05 5.11 8.82
C LEU A 138 3.87 5.66 9.61
N GLN A 139 2.85 4.84 9.87
CA GLN A 139 1.60 5.29 10.51
C GLN A 139 1.80 5.89 11.90
N ALA A 140 2.86 5.46 12.61
CA ALA A 140 3.25 5.99 13.92
C ALA A 140 2.15 5.88 15.00
N HIS A 141 1.39 4.78 14.99
CA HIS A 141 0.46 4.41 16.08
C HIS A 141 1.24 3.94 17.31
N TRP A 142 1.78 4.92 18.03
CA TRP A 142 2.63 4.72 19.19
C TRP A 142 1.90 5.10 20.47
N SER A 143 2.35 4.52 21.59
CA SER A 143 1.90 4.92 22.92
C SER A 143 2.90 5.87 23.56
N ILE A 144 2.52 6.49 24.67
CA ILE A 144 3.39 7.39 25.45
C ILE A 144 4.72 6.69 25.83
N ASN A 145 4.66 5.38 26.07
CA ASN A 145 5.79 4.60 26.58
C ASN A 145 6.48 3.73 25.51
N SER A 146 5.96 3.66 24.28
CA SER A 146 6.53 2.80 23.24
C SER A 146 6.20 3.32 21.84
N PRO A 147 7.17 3.33 20.90
CA PRO A 147 8.56 2.90 21.05
C PRO A 147 9.45 3.93 21.75
N SER A 148 10.58 3.49 22.30
CA SER A 148 11.57 4.42 22.85
C SER A 148 12.17 5.33 21.76
N ARG A 149 12.59 6.54 22.16
CA ARG A 149 13.29 7.49 21.26
C ARG A 149 14.49 6.85 20.55
N LYS A 150 15.24 5.98 21.23
CA LYS A 150 16.37 5.24 20.65
C LYS A 150 15.89 4.31 19.53
N LYS A 151 14.81 3.56 19.73
CA LYS A 151 14.23 2.67 18.71
C LYS A 151 13.73 3.45 17.49
N LEU A 152 13.13 4.62 17.70
CA LEU A 152 12.74 5.52 16.60
C LEU A 152 13.95 6.04 15.82
N SER A 153 14.99 6.50 16.52
CA SER A 153 16.22 6.96 15.85
C SER A 153 16.88 5.87 15.02
N ILE A 154 16.85 4.61 15.47
CA ILE A 154 17.34 3.47 14.69
C ILE A 154 16.45 3.25 13.47
N THR A 155 15.13 3.28 13.65
CA THR A 155 14.15 3.09 12.57
C THR A 155 14.35 4.10 11.44
N PHE A 156 14.54 5.38 11.77
CA PHE A 156 14.74 6.44 10.76
C PHE A 156 16.13 6.43 10.10
N ARG A 157 17.17 5.98 10.81
CA ARG A 157 18.52 5.84 10.24
C ARG A 157 18.66 4.61 9.35
N HIS A 158 17.84 3.59 9.60
CA HIS A 158 17.78 2.40 8.76
C HIS A 158 17.18 2.79 7.41
N ARG A 159 18.04 2.91 6.39
CA ARG A 159 17.62 3.30 5.03
C ARG A 159 16.71 2.21 4.47
N ILE A 160 15.40 2.45 4.50
CA ILE A 160 14.41 1.60 3.79
C ILE A 160 14.46 1.88 2.27
N THR A 161 15.14 2.94 1.85
CA THR A 161 15.39 3.28 0.44
C THR A 161 16.90 3.28 0.18
N ALA A 162 17.38 2.23 -0.48
CA ALA A 162 18.67 2.21 -1.16
C ALA A 162 18.38 2.08 -2.66
#